data_AF-A0A494UV18-F1
#
_entry.id   AF-A0A494UV18-F1
#
_cell.length_a   1.000
_cell.length_b   1.000
_cell.length_c   1.000
_cell.angle_alpha   90.00
_cell.angle_beta   90.00
_cell.angle_gamma   90.00
#
_symmetry.space_group_name_H-M   'P 1'
#
loop_
_entity.id
_entity.type
_entity.pdbx_description
1 polymer ?
#
loop_
_entity_poly.entity_id
_entity_poly.type
_entity_poly.pdbx_seq_one_letter_code
_entity_poly.pdbx_strand_id
1 'polypeptide(L)'
;MSDVIPPLVHPHQVLEGLAGNPALPPAFVRRLCGHRAGLRGVAQRADLADDVIAEIIALDDHWLTHSLALNRSLPRAFRMRLAEHPDPAIRTAVVVGADGAPRELFERLIGDGEPQVREHLAQSDHVPPDLRARLATDPDATVRATLARWWTQVPEPVRRRLLTDAEDAVRAKACATYYARLPHPVPPADLLPALLADPVTRAGAVRHCALDADTARRLAGDPDEEVREELAGHPDLPPPLRDRLAEDPVPQVALRVFARQDTPGPTRAAIHARILSEAPPADWLTDGSVPDDDVLERQLMSEMARLQLRTLRLPWVTADPLPYVDSPYACFRASAAMSDDLPAPVVARLLHDDESSVRTAMALHARDRVDSATAERIDRGYRPAKKTSWRPADDFPLPVDVLRRLAADPDPRMRELAPRDPDLPEALVRRLAADPDARVRGAIARCPRTPAGVLARLLADPSEAVASAAARHPGLSQEHMRQLLALAEP
;
A
#
# COMPACT_ATOMS: atom_id res chain seq x y z
N MET A 1 17.66 -17.76 37.69
CA MET A 1 16.48 -18.35 37.02
C MET A 1 16.99 -18.97 35.73
N SER A 2 16.63 -20.21 35.42
CA SER A 2 17.23 -20.98 34.32
C SER A 2 17.18 -20.21 33.00
N ASP A 3 18.34 -19.93 32.41
CA ASP A 3 18.54 -19.20 31.14
C ASP A 3 18.33 -20.14 29.93
N VAL A 4 17.37 -21.07 30.08
CA VAL A 4 17.10 -22.16 29.14
C VAL A 4 15.85 -21.82 28.36
N ILE A 5 15.95 -21.87 27.04
CA ILE A 5 14.83 -21.64 26.12
C ILE A 5 13.81 -22.77 26.27
N PRO A 6 12.51 -22.46 26.48
CA PRO A 6 11.46 -23.48 26.46
C PRO A 6 11.37 -24.14 25.07
N PRO A 7 10.80 -25.37 24.96
CA PRO A 7 10.60 -26.01 23.67
C PRO A 7 9.89 -25.10 22.66
N LEU A 8 10.49 -24.92 21.49
CA LEU A 8 9.98 -24.03 20.46
C LEU A 8 8.74 -24.62 19.80
N VAL A 9 7.68 -23.82 19.69
CA VAL A 9 6.47 -24.18 18.92
C VAL A 9 6.71 -23.97 17.41
N HIS A 10 7.44 -22.91 17.04
CA HIS A 10 7.67 -22.48 15.67
C HIS A 10 9.17 -22.34 15.36
N PRO A 11 9.95 -23.43 15.33
CA PRO A 11 11.42 -23.38 15.22
C PRO A 11 11.89 -22.66 13.95
N HIS A 12 11.22 -22.87 12.82
CA HIS A 12 11.57 -22.22 11.55
C HIS A 12 11.45 -20.68 11.62
N GLN A 13 10.32 -20.17 12.12
CA GLN A 13 10.06 -18.74 12.23
C GLN A 13 10.95 -18.05 13.27
N VAL A 14 11.35 -18.79 14.31
CA VAL A 14 12.35 -18.33 15.28
C VAL A 14 13.71 -18.16 14.61
N LEU A 15 14.16 -19.11 13.79
CA LEU A 15 15.43 -19.00 13.07
C LEU A 15 15.41 -17.89 12.01
N GLU A 16 14.30 -17.71 11.30
CA GLU A 16 14.08 -16.56 10.41
C GLU A 16 14.14 -15.22 11.16
N GLY A 17 13.52 -15.14 12.35
CA GLY A 17 13.60 -13.96 13.21
C GLY A 17 15.02 -13.70 13.69
N LEU A 18 15.73 -14.74 14.13
CA LEU A 18 17.11 -14.68 14.60
C LEU A 18 18.06 -14.19 13.50
N ALA A 19 17.88 -14.67 12.27
CA ALA A 19 18.67 -14.24 11.12
C ALA A 19 18.57 -12.73 10.86
N GLY A 20 17.38 -12.16 11.06
CA GLY A 20 17.13 -10.72 10.97
C GLY A 20 17.53 -9.92 12.22
N ASN A 21 18.12 -10.54 13.25
CA ASN A 21 18.50 -9.89 14.49
C ASN A 21 19.78 -9.04 14.30
N PRO A 22 19.72 -7.70 14.49
CA PRO A 22 20.87 -6.84 14.24
C PRO A 22 22.04 -7.08 15.22
N ALA A 23 21.81 -7.72 16.36
CA ALA A 23 22.84 -8.07 17.34
C ALA A 23 23.47 -9.46 17.11
N LEU A 24 23.07 -10.19 16.06
CA LEU A 24 23.59 -11.52 15.77
C LEU A 24 25.08 -11.46 15.37
N PRO A 25 25.99 -12.15 16.07
CA PRO A 25 27.41 -12.16 15.71
C PRO A 25 27.68 -12.76 14.32
N PRO A 26 28.70 -12.28 13.58
CA PRO A 26 29.03 -12.80 12.25
C PRO A 26 29.31 -14.32 12.20
N ALA A 27 29.91 -14.87 13.25
CA ALA A 27 30.13 -16.31 13.36
C ALA A 27 28.82 -17.12 13.41
N PHE A 28 27.76 -16.55 13.99
CA PHE A 28 26.44 -17.18 14.08
C PHE A 28 25.65 -17.03 12.77
N VAL A 29 25.86 -15.93 12.03
CA VAL A 29 25.34 -15.78 10.67
C VAL A 29 25.88 -16.89 9.76
N ARG A 30 27.19 -17.14 9.77
CA ARG A 30 27.79 -18.24 8.98
C ARG A 30 27.21 -19.61 9.35
N ARG A 31 26.99 -19.85 10.65
CA ARG A 31 26.38 -21.09 11.14
C ARG A 31 24.94 -21.26 10.63
N LEU A 32 24.13 -20.20 10.63
CA LEU A 32 22.78 -20.23 10.03
C LEU A 32 22.79 -20.60 8.55
N CYS A 33 23.72 -20.01 7.77
CA CYS A 33 23.91 -20.35 6.36
C CYS A 33 24.22 -21.84 6.19
N GLY A 34 25.13 -22.39 7.01
CA GLY A 34 25.49 -23.81 6.98
C GLY A 34 24.32 -24.75 7.28
N HIS A 35 23.39 -24.34 8.16
CA HIS A 35 22.20 -25.13 8.50
C HIS A 35 21.01 -24.93 7.56
N ARG A 36 21.16 -24.10 6.51
CA ARG A 36 20.07 -23.73 5.59
C ARG A 36 18.81 -23.22 6.30
N ALA A 37 18.99 -22.57 7.45
CA ALA A 37 17.90 -22.05 8.27
C ALA A 37 17.97 -20.52 8.35
N GLY A 38 16.81 -19.85 8.35
CA GLY A 38 16.77 -18.39 8.46
C GLY A 38 17.31 -17.65 7.24
N LEU A 39 17.40 -18.33 6.09
CA LEU A 39 18.15 -17.88 4.91
C LEU A 39 17.63 -16.54 4.38
N ARG A 40 16.31 -16.34 4.38
CA ARG A 40 15.71 -15.07 3.94
C ARG A 40 16.11 -13.93 4.87
N GLY A 41 16.03 -14.14 6.19
CA GLY A 41 16.47 -13.16 7.17
C GLY A 41 17.95 -12.79 7.03
N VAL A 42 18.82 -13.76 6.75
CA VAL A 42 20.27 -13.51 6.54
C VAL A 42 20.51 -12.66 5.30
N ALA A 43 19.90 -13.03 4.17
CA ALA A 43 20.12 -12.33 2.90
C ALA A 43 19.69 -10.86 2.91
N GLN A 44 18.76 -10.48 3.78
CA GLN A 44 18.26 -9.11 3.92
C GLN A 44 19.10 -8.22 4.84
N ARG A 45 20.14 -8.77 5.47
CA ARG A 45 21.01 -8.03 6.39
C ARG A 45 21.85 -6.98 5.65
N ALA A 46 21.92 -5.77 6.20
CA ALA A 46 22.73 -4.69 5.64
C ALA A 46 24.24 -4.82 5.98
N ASP A 47 24.59 -5.65 6.96
CA ASP A 47 25.94 -5.80 7.54
C ASP A 47 26.65 -7.09 7.11
N LEU A 48 26.21 -7.74 6.02
CA LEU A 48 26.86 -8.94 5.51
C LEU A 48 28.28 -8.63 5.02
N ALA A 49 29.25 -9.44 5.47
CA ALA A 49 30.62 -9.39 4.99
C ALA A 49 30.75 -10.02 3.59
N ASP A 50 31.69 -9.51 2.79
CA ASP A 50 31.90 -9.91 1.40
C ASP A 50 32.16 -11.42 1.24
N ASP A 51 32.85 -12.06 2.19
CA ASP A 51 33.11 -13.50 2.19
C ASP A 51 31.82 -14.30 2.40
N VAL A 52 30.95 -13.88 3.31
CA VAL A 52 29.64 -14.51 3.54
C VAL A 52 28.73 -14.35 2.34
N ILE A 53 28.74 -13.19 1.67
CA ILE A 53 27.99 -12.95 0.43
C ILE A 53 28.49 -13.91 -0.67
N ALA A 54 29.81 -14.06 -0.81
CA ALA A 54 30.40 -14.97 -1.79
C ALA A 54 30.04 -16.44 -1.49
N GLU A 55 30.06 -16.86 -0.22
CA GLU A 55 29.60 -18.18 0.22
C GLU A 55 28.13 -18.42 -0.14
N ILE A 56 27.25 -17.45 0.16
CA ILE A 56 25.83 -17.51 -0.17
C ILE A 56 25.61 -17.72 -1.67
N ILE A 57 26.28 -16.95 -2.52
CA ILE A 57 26.18 -17.07 -3.98
C ILE A 57 26.71 -18.44 -4.44
N ALA A 58 27.75 -18.97 -3.79
CA ALA A 58 28.32 -20.27 -4.13
C ALA A 58 27.44 -21.46 -3.73
N LEU A 59 26.50 -21.29 -2.80
CA LEU A 59 25.53 -22.33 -2.44
C LEU A 59 24.52 -22.60 -3.57
N ASP A 60 24.37 -21.66 -4.51
CA ASP A 60 23.44 -21.72 -5.66
C ASP A 60 21.99 -22.04 -5.24
N ASP A 61 21.61 -21.60 -4.03
CA ASP A 61 20.22 -21.70 -3.56
C ASP A 61 19.41 -20.55 -4.17
N HIS A 62 18.39 -20.89 -4.95
CA HIS A 62 17.55 -19.95 -5.68
C HIS A 62 16.93 -18.88 -4.76
N TRP A 63 16.27 -19.30 -3.67
CA TRP A 63 15.54 -18.38 -2.79
C TRP A 63 16.47 -17.46 -2.01
N LEU A 64 17.60 -17.98 -1.56
CA LEU A 64 18.61 -17.21 -0.85
C LEU A 64 19.29 -16.19 -1.78
N THR A 65 19.67 -16.61 -2.98
CA THR A 65 20.30 -15.72 -3.98
C THR A 65 19.34 -14.65 -4.46
N HIS A 66 18.07 -15.00 -4.69
CA HIS A 66 17.01 -14.04 -5.01
C HIS A 66 16.81 -13.02 -3.86
N SER A 67 16.77 -13.49 -2.61
CA SER A 67 16.65 -12.60 -1.44
C SER A 67 17.86 -11.67 -1.28
N LEU A 68 19.06 -12.16 -1.62
CA LEU A 68 20.30 -11.38 -1.60
C LEU A 68 20.30 -10.32 -2.71
N ALA A 69 19.78 -10.65 -3.90
CA ALA A 69 19.63 -9.71 -5.00
C ALA A 69 18.69 -8.54 -4.67
N LEU A 70 17.64 -8.77 -3.86
CA LEU A 70 16.75 -7.72 -3.35
C LEU A 70 17.40 -6.82 -2.28
N ASN A 71 18.59 -7.18 -1.78
CA ASN A 71 19.24 -6.43 -0.72
C ASN A 71 19.80 -5.10 -1.26
N ARG A 72 19.19 -4.00 -0.82
CA ARG A 72 19.59 -2.63 -1.20
C ARG A 72 21.02 -2.27 -0.79
N SER A 73 21.56 -2.95 0.23
CA SER A 73 22.92 -2.75 0.73
C SER A 73 23.97 -3.63 0.03
N LEU A 74 23.56 -4.47 -0.94
CA LEU A 74 24.47 -5.37 -1.64
C LEU A 74 25.60 -4.59 -2.32
N PRO A 75 26.89 -4.91 -2.05
CA PRO A 75 28.01 -4.20 -2.65
C PRO A 75 28.01 -4.27 -4.18
N ARG A 76 28.52 -3.20 -4.81
CA ARG A 76 28.53 -3.03 -6.28
C ARG A 76 29.03 -4.27 -7.02
N ALA A 77 30.15 -4.86 -6.59
CA ALA A 77 30.76 -5.99 -7.27
C ALA A 77 29.82 -7.22 -7.33
N PHE A 78 29.16 -7.54 -6.22
CA PHE A 78 28.20 -8.64 -6.17
C PHE A 78 26.92 -8.34 -6.95
N ARG A 79 26.45 -7.08 -6.91
CA ARG A 79 25.29 -6.66 -7.72
C ARG A 79 25.55 -6.83 -9.21
N MET A 80 26.74 -6.44 -9.69
CA MET A 80 27.14 -6.64 -11.09
C MET A 80 27.27 -8.12 -11.45
N ARG A 81 27.78 -8.95 -10.54
CA ARG A 81 27.84 -10.41 -10.73
C ARG A 81 26.44 -11.03 -10.86
N LEU A 82 25.50 -10.65 -9.99
CA LEU A 82 24.13 -11.17 -10.02
C LEU A 82 23.32 -10.65 -11.24
N ALA A 83 23.72 -9.52 -11.82
CA ALA A 83 23.14 -9.04 -13.07
C ALA A 83 23.44 -9.95 -14.28
N GLU A 84 24.44 -10.82 -14.18
CA GLU A 84 24.79 -11.83 -15.19
C GLU A 84 24.29 -13.23 -14.83
N HIS A 85 23.49 -13.35 -13.77
CA HIS A 85 23.01 -14.63 -13.29
C HIS A 85 22.13 -15.31 -14.36
N PRO A 86 22.25 -16.64 -14.59
CA PRO A 86 21.45 -17.33 -15.61
C PRO A 86 19.94 -17.26 -15.35
N ASP A 87 19.55 -17.26 -14.07
CA ASP A 87 18.15 -17.15 -13.65
C ASP A 87 17.60 -15.71 -13.81
N PRO A 88 16.58 -15.49 -14.66
CA PRO A 88 15.96 -14.17 -14.83
C PRO A 88 15.26 -13.64 -13.57
N ALA A 89 14.79 -14.49 -12.67
CA ALA A 89 14.18 -14.04 -11.42
C ALA A 89 15.21 -13.33 -10.52
N ILE A 90 16.45 -13.82 -10.51
CA ILE A 90 17.56 -13.19 -9.78
C ILE A 90 17.96 -11.87 -10.44
N ARG A 91 18.06 -11.81 -11.78
CA ARG A 91 18.33 -10.54 -12.49
C ARG A 91 17.22 -9.51 -12.27
N THR A 92 15.97 -9.96 -12.22
CA THR A 92 14.81 -9.13 -11.87
C THR A 92 14.91 -8.59 -10.45
N ALA A 93 15.24 -9.43 -9.48
CA ALA A 93 15.48 -9.02 -8.10
C ALA A 93 16.61 -7.99 -7.98
N VAL A 94 17.68 -8.11 -8.77
CA VAL A 94 18.75 -7.10 -8.84
C VAL A 94 18.21 -5.74 -9.28
N VAL A 95 17.30 -5.69 -10.26
CA VAL A 95 16.64 -4.44 -10.69
C VAL A 95 15.77 -3.85 -9.57
N VAL A 96 15.01 -4.68 -8.86
CA VAL A 96 14.14 -4.23 -7.76
C VAL A 96 14.95 -3.70 -6.58
N GLY A 97 16.10 -4.31 -6.28
CA GLY A 97 17.04 -3.86 -5.25
C GLY A 97 17.99 -2.74 -5.70
N ALA A 98 17.84 -2.21 -6.92
CA ALA A 98 18.80 -1.31 -7.56
C ALA A 98 18.76 0.15 -7.09
N ASP A 99 18.14 0.47 -5.95
CA ASP A 99 18.15 1.82 -5.38
C ASP A 99 19.62 2.32 -5.28
N GLY A 100 19.92 3.45 -5.93
CA GLY A 100 21.27 4.02 -5.99
C GLY A 100 22.31 3.22 -6.80
N ALA A 101 21.87 2.28 -7.64
CA ALA A 101 22.78 1.48 -8.48
C ALA A 101 23.52 2.33 -9.53
N PRO A 102 24.72 1.89 -9.96
CA PRO A 102 25.48 2.55 -11.01
C PRO A 102 24.81 2.42 -12.39
N ARG A 103 25.01 3.42 -13.26
CA ARG A 103 24.47 3.46 -14.63
C ARG A 103 24.81 2.19 -15.42
N GLU A 104 26.02 1.68 -15.23
CA GLU A 104 26.56 0.49 -15.90
C GLU A 104 25.72 -0.78 -15.65
N LEU A 105 25.04 -0.87 -14.50
CA LEU A 105 24.11 -1.97 -14.22
C LEU A 105 22.93 -1.93 -15.20
N PHE A 106 22.31 -0.76 -15.35
CA PHE A 106 21.16 -0.57 -16.21
C PHE A 106 21.53 -0.70 -17.68
N GLU A 107 22.71 -0.22 -18.10
CA GLU A 107 23.19 -0.40 -19.47
C GLU A 107 23.32 -1.87 -19.86
N ARG A 108 23.68 -2.73 -18.90
CA ARG A 108 23.79 -4.18 -19.11
C ARG A 108 22.42 -4.85 -19.22
N LEU A 109 21.48 -4.49 -18.35
CA LEU A 109 20.17 -5.13 -18.26
C LEU A 109 19.13 -4.55 -19.24
N ILE A 110 19.36 -3.38 -19.84
CA ILE A 110 18.38 -2.75 -20.76
C ILE A 110 18.10 -3.59 -22.01
N GLY A 111 19.04 -4.45 -22.39
CA GLY A 111 18.93 -5.41 -23.49
C GLY A 111 18.86 -6.85 -23.02
N ASP A 112 18.47 -7.11 -21.78
CA ASP A 112 18.31 -8.47 -21.24
C ASP A 112 17.40 -9.30 -22.16
N GLY A 113 17.70 -10.58 -22.35
CA GLY A 113 16.90 -11.46 -23.19
C GLY A 113 15.48 -11.68 -22.64
N GLU A 114 15.32 -11.65 -21.31
CA GLU A 114 14.04 -11.91 -20.65
C GLU A 114 13.17 -10.64 -20.57
N PRO A 115 11.94 -10.63 -21.14
CA PRO A 115 11.04 -9.49 -21.07
C PRO A 115 10.71 -9.07 -19.63
N GLN A 116 10.59 -10.01 -18.70
CA GLN A 116 10.30 -9.73 -17.30
C GLN A 116 11.33 -8.80 -16.64
N VAL A 117 12.63 -8.96 -16.98
CA VAL A 117 13.69 -8.10 -16.45
C VAL A 117 13.53 -6.67 -17.01
N ARG A 118 13.26 -6.56 -18.31
CA ARG A 118 13.07 -5.27 -19.00
C ARG A 118 11.80 -4.55 -18.54
N GLU A 119 10.76 -5.30 -18.19
CA GLU A 119 9.54 -4.77 -17.59
C GLU A 119 9.83 -4.10 -16.25
N HIS A 120 10.61 -4.73 -15.37
CA HIS A 120 10.99 -4.13 -14.08
C HIS A 120 11.85 -2.87 -14.25
N LEU A 121 12.70 -2.82 -15.29
CA LEU A 121 13.41 -1.58 -15.66
C LEU A 121 12.42 -0.49 -16.09
N ALA A 122 11.36 -0.83 -16.82
CA ALA A 122 10.32 0.11 -17.21
C ALA A 122 9.54 0.69 -16.02
N GLN A 123 9.39 -0.06 -14.92
CA GLN A 123 8.75 0.39 -13.68
C GLN A 123 9.65 1.29 -12.82
N SER A 124 10.97 1.11 -12.89
CA SER A 124 11.92 1.75 -11.97
C SER A 124 12.23 3.21 -12.33
N ASP A 125 12.19 4.10 -11.32
CA ASP A 125 12.62 5.50 -11.47
C ASP A 125 14.13 5.69 -11.33
N HIS A 126 14.86 4.63 -10.98
CA HIS A 126 16.33 4.67 -10.87
C HIS A 126 17.03 4.50 -12.22
N VAL A 127 16.32 4.03 -13.25
CA VAL A 127 16.87 3.88 -14.60
C VAL A 127 17.06 5.28 -15.21
N PRO A 128 18.28 5.60 -15.71
CA PRO A 128 18.53 6.86 -16.41
C PRO A 128 17.51 7.12 -17.53
N PRO A 129 16.95 8.34 -17.65
CA PRO A 129 15.88 8.64 -18.60
C PRO A 129 16.20 8.27 -20.06
N ASP A 130 17.45 8.44 -20.48
CA ASP A 130 17.90 8.08 -21.83
C ASP A 130 17.88 6.56 -22.08
N LEU A 131 18.23 5.76 -21.08
CA LEU A 131 18.13 4.30 -21.16
C LEU A 131 16.67 3.84 -21.09
N ARG A 132 15.89 4.42 -20.19
CA ARG A 132 14.45 4.13 -20.04
C ARG A 132 13.68 4.47 -21.32
N ALA A 133 14.07 5.51 -22.06
CA ALA A 133 13.50 5.85 -23.37
C ALA A 133 13.69 4.77 -24.44
N ARG A 134 14.76 3.97 -24.36
CA ARG A 134 15.00 2.87 -25.32
C ARG A 134 13.94 1.76 -25.19
N LEU A 135 13.35 1.59 -24.00
CA LEU A 135 12.28 0.60 -23.78
C LEU A 135 10.98 0.97 -24.51
N ALA A 136 10.84 2.19 -25.01
CA ALA A 136 9.69 2.57 -25.83
C ALA A 136 9.69 1.93 -27.23
N THR A 137 10.80 1.31 -27.62
CA THR A 137 10.93 0.51 -28.84
C THR A 137 11.23 -0.95 -28.53
N ASP A 138 10.94 -1.40 -27.30
CA ASP A 138 11.12 -2.79 -26.92
C ASP A 138 10.28 -3.69 -27.83
N PRO A 139 10.80 -4.84 -28.30
CA PRO A 139 10.02 -5.79 -29.08
C PRO A 139 8.79 -6.31 -28.31
N ASP A 140 8.86 -6.38 -26.97
CA ASP A 140 7.77 -6.86 -26.14
C ASP A 140 6.77 -5.75 -25.80
N ALA A 141 5.50 -5.95 -26.18
CA ALA A 141 4.42 -4.99 -25.95
C ALA A 141 4.15 -4.76 -24.45
N THR A 142 4.34 -5.76 -23.60
CA THR A 142 4.14 -5.68 -22.15
C THR A 142 5.14 -4.72 -21.52
N VAL A 143 6.40 -4.73 -21.99
CA VAL A 143 7.43 -3.79 -21.54
C VAL A 143 7.06 -2.37 -21.91
N ARG A 144 6.60 -2.14 -23.16
CA ARG A 144 6.15 -0.81 -23.63
C ARG A 144 4.91 -0.31 -22.88
N ALA A 145 3.94 -1.18 -22.64
CA ALA A 145 2.72 -0.86 -21.89
C ALA A 145 3.04 -0.51 -20.42
N THR A 146 3.95 -1.26 -19.80
CA THR A 146 4.44 -1.00 -18.45
C THR A 146 5.16 0.35 -18.39
N LEU A 147 6.04 0.62 -19.36
CA LEU A 147 6.70 1.92 -19.46
C LEU A 147 5.68 3.07 -19.47
N ALA A 148 4.64 2.95 -20.28
CA ALA A 148 3.58 3.95 -20.41
C ALA A 148 2.81 4.17 -19.10
N ARG A 149 2.53 3.10 -18.35
CA ARG A 149 1.80 3.13 -17.07
C ARG A 149 2.60 3.76 -15.92
N TRP A 150 3.91 3.55 -15.90
CA TRP A 150 4.77 3.90 -14.76
C TRP A 150 5.60 5.17 -14.96
N TRP A 151 5.94 5.53 -16.21
CA TRP A 151 6.75 6.71 -16.50
C TRP A 151 5.88 7.93 -16.85
N THR A 152 5.35 8.57 -15.82
CA THR A 152 4.37 9.66 -16.00
C THR A 152 4.97 10.99 -16.42
N GLN A 153 6.29 11.16 -16.29
CA GLN A 153 7.04 12.33 -16.78
C GLN A 153 7.88 11.96 -18.01
N VAL A 154 7.25 11.24 -18.94
CA VAL A 154 7.87 10.77 -20.17
C VAL A 154 8.16 11.93 -21.14
N PRO A 155 9.36 12.00 -21.77
CA PRO A 155 9.65 12.98 -22.80
C PRO A 155 8.66 12.89 -23.96
N GLU A 156 8.28 14.03 -24.53
CA GLU A 156 7.23 14.10 -25.56
C GLU A 156 7.45 13.14 -26.76
N PRO A 157 8.67 12.99 -27.35
CA PRO A 157 8.86 12.07 -28.47
C PRO A 157 8.55 10.61 -28.12
N VAL A 158 8.90 10.20 -26.89
CA VAL A 158 8.61 8.85 -26.38
C VAL A 158 7.12 8.70 -26.15
N ARG A 159 6.48 9.74 -25.60
CA ARG A 159 5.06 9.73 -25.32
C ARG A 159 4.20 9.57 -26.57
N ARG A 160 4.51 10.35 -27.61
CA ARG A 160 3.79 10.29 -28.89
C ARG A 160 3.84 8.88 -29.46
N ARG A 161 5.01 8.25 -29.41
CA ARG A 161 5.20 6.85 -29.83
C ARG A 161 4.30 5.88 -29.06
N LEU A 162 4.25 5.97 -27.73
CA LEU A 162 3.43 5.08 -26.91
C LEU A 162 1.92 5.29 -27.14
N LEU A 163 1.49 6.53 -27.38
CA LEU A 163 0.10 6.86 -27.70
C LEU A 163 -0.34 6.36 -29.07
N THR A 164 0.60 6.22 -30.01
CA THR A 164 0.34 5.73 -31.38
C THR A 164 0.95 4.34 -31.61
N ASP A 165 1.13 3.54 -30.56
CA ASP A 165 1.71 2.20 -30.66
C ASP A 165 0.76 1.27 -31.43
N ALA A 166 1.34 0.32 -32.17
CA ALA A 166 0.57 -0.65 -32.93
C ALA A 166 -0.27 -1.57 -32.01
N GLU A 167 0.19 -1.80 -30.78
CA GLU A 167 -0.44 -2.70 -29.83
C GLU A 167 -1.45 -1.96 -28.94
N ASP A 168 -2.69 -2.45 -28.92
CA ASP A 168 -3.80 -1.88 -28.15
C ASP A 168 -3.45 -1.76 -26.66
N ALA A 169 -2.84 -2.80 -26.08
CA ALA A 169 -2.45 -2.81 -24.68
C ALA A 169 -1.47 -1.66 -24.32
N VAL A 170 -0.61 -1.25 -25.25
CA VAL A 170 0.33 -0.14 -25.03
C VAL A 170 -0.42 1.18 -25.07
N ARG A 171 -1.26 1.39 -26.09
CA ARG A 171 -2.06 2.61 -26.21
C ARG A 171 -3.00 2.80 -25.01
N ALA A 172 -3.64 1.72 -24.54
CA ALA A 172 -4.49 1.70 -23.35
C ALA A 172 -3.76 2.23 -22.11
N LYS A 173 -2.51 1.77 -21.89
CA LYS A 173 -1.70 2.23 -20.75
C LYS A 173 -1.10 3.62 -20.95
N ALA A 174 -0.85 4.03 -22.20
CA ALA A 174 -0.35 5.36 -22.55
C ALA A 174 -1.41 6.47 -22.48
N CYS A 175 -2.69 6.10 -22.59
CA CYS A 175 -3.85 6.98 -22.47
C CYS A 175 -4.82 6.44 -21.39
N ALA A 176 -4.28 6.02 -20.25
CA ALA A 176 -5.09 5.52 -19.13
C ALA A 176 -5.75 6.66 -18.34
N THR A 177 -6.86 6.36 -17.67
CA THR A 177 -7.53 7.26 -16.70
C THR A 177 -6.74 7.40 -15.40
N TYR A 178 -5.99 6.35 -15.04
CA TYR A 178 -5.14 6.28 -13.87
C TYR A 178 -3.69 5.95 -14.29
N TYR A 179 -2.69 6.50 -13.57
CA TYR A 179 -1.26 6.14 -13.71
C TYR A 179 -0.71 5.61 -12.39
N ALA A 180 0.41 4.86 -12.43
CA ALA A 180 0.99 4.30 -11.20
C ALA A 180 1.59 5.39 -10.30
N ARG A 181 1.83 6.59 -10.85
CA ARG A 181 2.43 7.73 -10.17
C ARG A 181 1.73 9.03 -10.54
N LEU A 182 1.93 10.05 -9.71
CA LEU A 182 1.54 11.42 -10.01
C LEU A 182 2.76 12.22 -10.53
N PRO A 183 2.55 13.30 -11.30
CA PRO A 183 1.27 13.74 -11.86
C PRO A 183 0.90 12.91 -13.11
N HIS A 184 -0.40 12.78 -13.41
CA HIS A 184 -0.85 12.06 -14.61
C HIS A 184 -0.47 12.82 -15.89
N PRO A 185 0.05 12.15 -16.92
CA PRO A 185 0.49 12.78 -18.16
C PRO A 185 -0.72 13.30 -18.99
N VAL A 186 -0.61 14.47 -19.63
CA VAL A 186 -1.65 15.09 -20.52
C VAL A 186 -1.36 14.90 -22.02
N PRO A 187 -2.17 14.16 -22.81
CA PRO A 187 -1.85 13.84 -24.21
C PRO A 187 -1.65 15.12 -25.05
N PRO A 188 -0.78 15.08 -26.07
CA PRO A 188 -0.65 16.20 -27.00
C PRO A 188 -2.00 16.52 -27.67
N ALA A 189 -2.36 17.81 -27.69
CA ALA A 189 -3.69 18.25 -28.11
C ALA A 189 -4.04 17.81 -29.55
N ASP A 190 -3.04 17.74 -30.42
CA ASP A 190 -3.22 17.35 -31.82
C ASP A 190 -3.52 15.85 -32.00
N LEU A 191 -3.20 15.00 -31.01
CA LEU A 191 -3.55 13.57 -31.03
C LEU A 191 -4.95 13.29 -30.47
N LEU A 192 -5.55 14.21 -29.70
CA LEU A 192 -6.84 13.99 -29.03
C LEU A 192 -7.97 13.53 -29.97
N PRO A 193 -8.14 14.07 -31.19
CA PRO A 193 -9.19 13.60 -32.09
C PRO A 193 -9.03 12.12 -32.47
N ALA A 194 -7.78 11.67 -32.70
CA ALA A 194 -7.49 10.28 -33.02
C ALA A 194 -7.68 9.37 -31.80
N LEU A 195 -7.24 9.81 -30.63
CA LEU A 195 -7.41 9.07 -29.37
C LEU A 195 -8.89 8.92 -28.98
N LEU A 196 -9.72 9.95 -29.21
CA LEU A 196 -11.17 9.86 -28.98
C LEU A 196 -11.86 8.89 -29.95
N ALA A 197 -11.34 8.75 -31.17
CA ALA A 197 -11.89 7.82 -32.16
C ALA A 197 -11.56 6.36 -31.84
N ASP A 198 -10.36 6.10 -31.32
CA ASP A 198 -9.89 4.77 -30.92
C ASP A 198 -10.59 4.28 -29.64
N PRO A 199 -11.36 3.18 -29.67
CA PRO A 199 -12.02 2.62 -28.49
C PRO A 199 -11.09 2.42 -27.30
N VAL A 200 -9.83 2.05 -27.54
CA VAL A 200 -8.88 1.67 -26.50
C VAL A 200 -8.36 2.87 -25.70
N THR A 201 -8.35 4.07 -26.31
CA THR A 201 -7.79 5.28 -25.69
C THR A 201 -8.84 6.32 -25.37
N ARG A 202 -10.08 6.10 -25.81
CA ARG A 202 -11.20 7.03 -25.70
C ARG A 202 -11.41 7.50 -24.27
N ALA A 203 -11.50 6.57 -23.30
CA ALA A 203 -11.77 6.89 -21.89
C ALA A 203 -10.76 7.91 -21.34
N GLY A 204 -9.46 7.61 -21.43
CA GLY A 204 -8.42 8.53 -20.95
C GLY A 204 -8.25 9.80 -21.80
N ALA A 205 -8.80 9.85 -23.01
CA ALA A 205 -8.82 11.06 -23.83
C ALA A 205 -9.97 12.01 -23.46
N VAL A 206 -11.10 11.50 -22.94
CA VAL A 206 -12.28 12.32 -22.59
C VAL A 206 -11.92 13.45 -21.64
N ARG A 207 -11.15 13.19 -20.59
CA ARG A 207 -10.74 14.19 -19.58
C ARG A 207 -9.92 15.37 -20.14
N HIS A 208 -9.46 15.28 -21.39
CA HIS A 208 -8.57 16.25 -22.04
C HIS A 208 -9.18 16.91 -23.26
N CYS A 209 -10.34 16.44 -23.75
CA CYS A 209 -10.91 16.94 -24.98
C CYS A 209 -11.70 18.24 -24.77
N ALA A 210 -11.82 19.03 -25.83
CA ALA A 210 -12.80 20.11 -25.86
C ALA A 210 -14.17 19.47 -26.07
N LEU A 211 -15.10 19.70 -25.15
CA LEU A 211 -16.39 19.04 -25.14
C LEU A 211 -17.46 19.88 -25.85
N ASP A 212 -17.59 19.73 -27.17
CA ASP A 212 -18.74 20.27 -27.91
C ASP A 212 -20.02 19.43 -27.66
N ALA A 213 -21.18 19.99 -28.03
CA ALA A 213 -22.47 19.37 -27.76
C ALA A 213 -22.71 18.02 -28.48
N ASP A 214 -22.14 17.82 -29.67
CA ASP A 214 -22.26 16.57 -30.43
C ASP A 214 -21.37 15.48 -29.82
N THR A 215 -20.12 15.83 -29.51
CA THR A 215 -19.15 14.98 -28.84
C THR A 215 -19.67 14.55 -27.48
N ALA A 216 -20.22 15.47 -26.68
CA ALA A 216 -20.81 15.16 -25.38
C ALA A 216 -21.97 14.15 -25.49
N ARG A 217 -22.88 14.36 -26.45
CA ARG A 217 -24.02 13.46 -26.67
C ARG A 217 -23.57 12.06 -27.09
N ARG A 218 -22.55 11.97 -27.95
CA ARG A 218 -21.97 10.70 -28.39
C ARG A 218 -21.34 9.95 -27.22
N LEU A 219 -20.47 10.61 -26.46
CA LEU A 219 -19.76 10.00 -25.33
C LEU A 219 -20.73 9.61 -24.19
N ALA A 220 -21.82 10.36 -23.97
CA ALA A 220 -22.83 10.01 -22.96
C ALA A 220 -23.65 8.75 -23.33
N GLY A 221 -23.59 8.31 -24.58
CA GLY A 221 -24.19 7.05 -25.04
C GLY A 221 -23.16 5.99 -25.40
N ASP A 222 -21.89 6.17 -25.02
CA ASP A 222 -20.83 5.21 -25.33
C ASP A 222 -21.10 3.87 -24.60
N PRO A 223 -20.93 2.72 -25.28
CA PRO A 223 -21.09 1.41 -24.63
C PRO A 223 -20.06 1.20 -23.51
N ASP A 224 -18.88 1.82 -23.61
CA ASP A 224 -17.83 1.72 -22.60
C ASP A 224 -18.18 2.58 -21.36
N GLU A 225 -18.30 1.93 -20.21
CA GLU A 225 -18.61 2.58 -18.94
C GLU A 225 -17.48 3.48 -18.42
N GLU A 226 -16.21 3.19 -18.70
CA GLU A 226 -15.09 4.05 -18.31
C GLU A 226 -15.17 5.38 -19.08
N VAL A 227 -15.59 5.35 -20.35
CA VAL A 227 -15.83 6.57 -21.16
C VAL A 227 -16.93 7.42 -20.53
N ARG A 228 -18.05 6.79 -20.13
CA ARG A 228 -19.15 7.50 -19.48
C ARG A 228 -18.75 8.03 -18.10
N GLU A 229 -17.93 7.30 -17.35
CA GLU A 229 -17.40 7.74 -16.05
C GLU A 229 -16.50 8.97 -16.22
N GLU A 230 -15.53 8.94 -17.14
CA GLU A 230 -14.64 10.09 -17.38
C GLU A 230 -15.43 11.31 -17.88
N LEU A 231 -16.45 11.09 -18.72
CA LEU A 231 -17.35 12.16 -19.15
C LEU A 231 -18.14 12.77 -17.98
N ALA A 232 -18.64 11.94 -17.06
CA ALA A 232 -19.33 12.41 -15.86
C ALA A 232 -18.45 13.34 -15.01
N GLY A 233 -17.13 13.13 -15.02
CA GLY A 233 -16.14 13.98 -14.35
C GLY A 233 -15.73 15.23 -15.12
N HIS A 234 -16.10 15.37 -16.40
CA HIS A 234 -15.62 16.43 -17.27
C HIS A 234 -16.15 17.80 -16.84
N PRO A 235 -15.31 18.83 -16.63
CA PRO A 235 -15.75 20.14 -16.11
C PRO A 235 -16.86 20.77 -16.97
N ASP A 236 -16.74 20.68 -18.29
CA ASP A 236 -17.66 21.30 -19.25
C ASP A 236 -18.90 20.44 -19.61
N LEU A 237 -19.20 19.39 -18.82
CA LEU A 237 -20.36 18.53 -19.08
C LEU A 237 -21.69 19.32 -19.02
N PRO A 238 -22.50 19.34 -20.10
CA PRO A 238 -23.78 20.06 -20.09
C PRO A 238 -24.76 19.49 -19.06
N PRO A 239 -25.54 20.33 -18.34
CA PRO A 239 -26.47 19.87 -17.29
C PRO A 239 -27.46 18.78 -17.73
N PRO A 240 -28.09 18.82 -18.93
CA PRO A 240 -28.99 17.75 -19.37
C PRO A 240 -28.29 16.38 -19.51
N LEU A 241 -27.01 16.37 -19.89
CA LEU A 241 -26.24 15.13 -19.99
C LEU A 241 -25.72 14.68 -18.63
N ARG A 242 -25.34 15.60 -17.74
CA ARG A 242 -25.04 15.27 -16.34
C ARG A 242 -26.22 14.60 -15.67
N ASP A 243 -27.43 15.12 -15.83
CA ASP A 243 -28.63 14.57 -15.20
C ASP A 243 -28.99 13.19 -15.80
N ARG A 244 -28.73 12.97 -17.10
CA ARG A 244 -28.81 11.64 -17.71
C ARG A 244 -27.78 10.67 -17.12
N LEU A 245 -26.51 11.07 -16.96
CA LEU A 245 -25.46 10.23 -16.37
C LEU A 245 -25.66 10.01 -14.86
N ALA A 246 -26.41 10.87 -14.18
CA ALA A 246 -26.82 10.66 -12.79
C ALA A 246 -27.71 9.42 -12.63
N GLU A 247 -28.42 9.03 -13.69
CA GLU A 247 -29.30 7.86 -13.77
C GLU A 247 -28.61 6.64 -14.40
N ASP A 248 -27.31 6.71 -14.73
CA ASP A 248 -26.56 5.61 -15.35
C ASP A 248 -26.68 4.33 -14.50
N PRO A 249 -26.84 3.14 -15.11
CA PRO A 249 -26.92 1.88 -14.38
C PRO A 249 -25.61 1.50 -13.69
N VAL A 250 -24.47 2.03 -14.13
CA VAL A 250 -23.17 1.77 -13.51
C VAL A 250 -22.98 2.74 -12.32
N PRO A 251 -22.87 2.24 -11.08
CA PRO A 251 -22.77 3.08 -9.89
C PRO A 251 -21.61 4.08 -9.91
N GLN A 252 -20.50 3.73 -10.56
CA GLN A 252 -19.28 4.53 -10.67
C GLN A 252 -19.51 5.82 -11.48
N VAL A 253 -20.26 5.71 -12.58
CA VAL A 253 -20.64 6.86 -13.42
C VAL A 253 -21.51 7.84 -12.62
N ALA A 254 -22.53 7.33 -11.93
CA ALA A 254 -23.39 8.13 -11.07
C ALA A 254 -22.61 8.74 -9.89
N LEU A 255 -21.69 7.99 -9.29
CA LEU A 255 -20.81 8.47 -8.22
C LEU A 255 -19.92 9.63 -8.70
N ARG A 256 -19.44 9.57 -9.94
CA ARG A 256 -18.66 10.66 -10.52
C ARG A 256 -19.51 11.92 -10.68
N VAL A 257 -20.78 11.80 -11.06
CA VAL A 257 -21.74 12.92 -11.04
C VAL A 257 -21.96 13.43 -9.61
N PHE A 258 -22.15 12.55 -8.63
CA PHE A 258 -22.31 12.92 -7.21
C PHE A 258 -21.14 13.79 -6.70
N ALA A 259 -19.91 13.48 -7.14
CA ALA A 259 -18.67 14.15 -6.75
C ALA A 259 -18.51 15.57 -7.31
N ARG A 260 -19.29 15.96 -8.33
CA ARG A 260 -19.15 17.28 -8.95
C ARG A 260 -19.69 18.38 -8.04
N GLN A 261 -19.08 19.56 -8.14
CA GLN A 261 -19.52 20.76 -7.41
C GLN A 261 -20.89 21.25 -7.89
N ASP A 262 -21.14 21.23 -9.19
CA ASP A 262 -22.34 21.75 -9.86
C ASP A 262 -23.56 20.80 -9.81
N THR A 263 -23.43 19.61 -9.21
CA THR A 263 -24.54 18.66 -9.10
C THR A 263 -25.63 19.19 -8.15
N PRO A 264 -26.90 19.29 -8.58
CA PRO A 264 -27.99 19.76 -7.75
C PRO A 264 -28.23 18.87 -6.53
N GLY A 265 -28.70 19.47 -5.43
CA GLY A 265 -29.02 18.75 -4.18
C GLY A 265 -29.96 17.54 -4.37
N PRO A 266 -31.10 17.69 -5.07
CA PRO A 266 -32.01 16.57 -5.33
C PRO A 266 -31.36 15.43 -6.12
N THR A 267 -30.61 15.75 -7.18
CA THR A 267 -29.87 14.77 -7.99
C THR A 267 -28.83 14.04 -7.15
N ARG A 268 -28.05 14.77 -6.33
CA ARG A 268 -27.05 14.20 -5.43
C ARG A 268 -27.68 13.25 -4.40
N ALA A 269 -28.84 13.63 -3.84
CA ALA A 269 -29.59 12.81 -2.90
C ALA A 269 -30.13 11.53 -3.55
N ALA A 270 -30.64 11.60 -4.79
CA ALA A 270 -31.11 10.46 -5.54
C ALA A 270 -29.98 9.44 -5.82
N ILE A 271 -28.82 9.92 -6.28
CA ILE A 271 -27.64 9.06 -6.49
C ILE A 271 -27.23 8.35 -5.20
N HIS A 272 -27.12 9.11 -4.11
CA HIS A 272 -26.71 8.56 -2.81
C HIS A 272 -27.71 7.51 -2.31
N ALA A 273 -29.01 7.78 -2.39
CA ALA A 273 -30.05 6.84 -1.99
C ALA A 273 -29.98 5.55 -2.82
N ARG A 274 -29.80 5.67 -4.13
CA ARG A 274 -29.71 4.55 -5.07
C ARG A 274 -28.53 3.62 -4.75
N ILE A 275 -27.33 4.17 -4.59
CA ILE A 275 -26.11 3.38 -4.26
C ILE A 275 -26.26 2.65 -2.91
N LEU A 276 -26.94 3.26 -1.94
CA LEU A 276 -27.21 2.61 -0.65
C LEU A 276 -28.32 1.55 -0.73
N SER A 277 -29.32 1.71 -1.60
CA SER A 277 -30.44 0.77 -1.72
C SER A 277 -30.15 -0.44 -2.61
N GLU A 278 -29.29 -0.31 -3.62
CA GLU A 278 -29.04 -1.35 -4.63
C GLU A 278 -28.06 -2.44 -4.14
N ALA A 279 -28.29 -3.03 -2.95
CA ALA A 279 -27.65 -4.28 -2.58
C ALA A 279 -28.60 -5.43 -2.90
N PRO A 280 -28.30 -6.31 -3.87
CA PRO A 280 -28.87 -7.63 -3.80
C PRO A 280 -28.43 -8.24 -2.46
N PRO A 281 -29.33 -8.90 -1.71
CA PRO A 281 -28.91 -9.63 -0.52
C PRO A 281 -27.87 -10.69 -0.91
N ALA A 282 -26.80 -10.81 -0.12
CA ALA A 282 -25.74 -11.80 -0.35
C ALA A 282 -26.17 -13.18 0.16
N ASP A 283 -27.37 -13.63 -0.21
CA ASP A 283 -27.98 -14.89 0.23
C ASP A 283 -27.12 -16.10 -0.18
N TRP A 284 -26.37 -15.96 -1.28
CA TRP A 284 -25.42 -16.95 -1.78
C TRP A 284 -24.24 -17.24 -0.85
N LEU A 285 -23.84 -16.28 0.00
CA LEU A 285 -22.85 -16.52 1.06
C LEU A 285 -23.39 -17.45 2.14
N THR A 286 -24.72 -17.57 2.25
CA THR A 286 -25.41 -18.40 3.25
C THR A 286 -25.99 -19.69 2.68
N ASP A 287 -26.38 -19.73 1.40
CA ASP A 287 -26.98 -20.91 0.77
C ASP A 287 -26.01 -21.73 -0.10
N GLY A 288 -24.79 -21.21 -0.34
CA GLY A 288 -23.73 -21.90 -1.07
C GLY A 288 -23.93 -21.96 -2.59
N SER A 289 -24.91 -21.23 -3.14
CA SER A 289 -25.00 -20.99 -4.58
C SER A 289 -23.85 -20.11 -5.06
N VAL A 290 -23.33 -20.35 -6.26
CA VAL A 290 -22.39 -19.42 -6.91
C VAL A 290 -23.24 -18.58 -7.87
N PRO A 291 -23.37 -17.26 -7.65
CA PRO A 291 -24.09 -16.40 -8.58
C PRO A 291 -23.39 -16.40 -9.94
N ASP A 292 -24.16 -16.10 -11.00
CA ASP A 292 -23.60 -15.83 -12.32
C ASP A 292 -22.58 -14.67 -12.27
N ASP A 293 -21.61 -14.68 -13.18
CA ASP A 293 -20.49 -13.73 -13.20
C ASP A 293 -21.01 -12.27 -13.26
N ASP A 294 -22.05 -12.01 -14.04
CA ASP A 294 -22.72 -10.71 -14.16
C ASP A 294 -23.39 -10.25 -12.85
N VAL A 295 -23.85 -11.18 -12.01
CA VAL A 295 -24.44 -10.86 -10.70
C VAL A 295 -23.33 -10.55 -9.69
N LEU A 296 -22.25 -11.32 -9.73
CA LEU A 296 -21.09 -11.11 -8.87
C LEU A 296 -20.41 -9.77 -9.16
N GLU A 297 -20.20 -9.44 -10.43
CA GLU A 297 -19.60 -8.17 -10.86
C GLU A 297 -20.44 -6.98 -10.39
N ARG A 298 -21.77 -7.00 -10.61
CA ARG A 298 -22.66 -5.93 -10.13
C ARG A 298 -22.63 -5.75 -8.61
N GLN A 299 -22.58 -6.86 -7.86
CA GLN A 299 -22.44 -6.80 -6.40
C GLN A 299 -21.12 -6.17 -5.97
N LEU A 300 -20.01 -6.59 -6.59
CA LEU A 300 -18.69 -6.03 -6.33
C LEU A 300 -18.64 -4.53 -6.62
N MET A 301 -19.20 -4.12 -7.76
CA MET A 301 -19.24 -2.71 -8.17
C MET A 301 -20.10 -1.86 -7.22
N SER A 302 -21.21 -2.41 -6.73
CA SER A 302 -22.07 -1.74 -5.76
C SER A 302 -21.38 -1.57 -4.40
N GLU A 303 -20.70 -2.60 -3.90
CA GLU A 303 -19.91 -2.53 -2.67
C GLU A 303 -18.74 -1.54 -2.81
N MET A 304 -18.08 -1.53 -3.97
CA MET A 304 -17.02 -0.55 -4.26
C MET A 304 -17.56 0.88 -4.24
N ALA A 305 -18.70 1.14 -4.87
CA ALA A 305 -19.33 2.45 -4.89
C ALA A 305 -19.73 2.94 -3.49
N ARG A 306 -20.21 2.04 -2.60
CA ARG A 306 -20.49 2.38 -1.19
C ARG A 306 -19.24 2.73 -0.42
N LEU A 307 -18.17 1.96 -0.62
CA LEU A 307 -16.89 2.26 0.01
C LEU A 307 -16.38 3.62 -0.47
N GLN A 308 -16.44 3.88 -1.77
CA GLN A 308 -16.03 5.15 -2.37
C GLN A 308 -16.90 6.33 -1.87
N LEU A 309 -18.22 6.17 -1.69
CA LEU A 309 -19.06 7.22 -1.08
C LEU A 309 -18.60 7.65 0.32
N ARG A 310 -17.89 6.79 1.06
CA ARG A 310 -17.34 7.12 2.39
C ARG A 310 -15.93 7.69 2.31
N THR A 311 -15.15 7.28 1.31
CA THR A 311 -13.72 7.60 1.18
C THR A 311 -13.42 8.70 0.16
N LEU A 312 -14.43 9.15 -0.60
CA LEU A 312 -14.31 10.25 -1.55
C LEU A 312 -13.71 11.50 -0.88
N ARG A 313 -12.75 12.12 -1.57
CA ARG A 313 -12.12 13.38 -1.17
C ARG A 313 -12.31 14.39 -2.29
N LEU A 314 -12.93 15.51 -1.94
CA LEU A 314 -13.38 16.53 -2.87
C LEU A 314 -12.59 17.81 -2.66
N PRO A 315 -11.59 18.11 -3.51
CA PRO A 315 -10.74 19.29 -3.34
C PRO A 315 -11.53 20.61 -3.27
N TRP A 316 -12.63 20.71 -4.01
CA TRP A 316 -13.50 21.89 -3.99
C TRP A 316 -14.27 22.05 -2.67
N VAL A 317 -14.55 20.96 -1.95
CA VAL A 317 -15.10 21.02 -0.58
C VAL A 317 -14.01 21.42 0.40
N THR A 318 -12.78 20.91 0.24
CA THR A 318 -11.65 21.31 1.09
C THR A 318 -11.31 22.79 0.93
N ALA A 319 -11.47 23.34 -0.28
CA ALA A 319 -11.24 24.75 -0.58
C ALA A 319 -12.30 25.69 0.02
N ASP A 320 -13.56 25.26 0.14
CA ASP A 320 -14.64 25.99 0.81
C ASP A 320 -15.43 25.05 1.75
N PRO A 321 -14.91 24.78 2.96
CA PRO A 321 -15.39 23.67 3.79
C PRO A 321 -16.65 23.98 4.59
N LEU A 322 -16.87 25.24 4.98
CA LEU A 322 -17.90 25.64 5.93
C LEU A 322 -19.34 25.28 5.52
N PRO A 323 -19.74 25.31 4.23
CA PRO A 323 -21.07 24.86 3.83
C PRO A 323 -21.32 23.36 4.04
N TYR A 324 -20.25 22.55 4.18
CA TYR A 324 -20.31 21.10 4.09
C TYR A 324 -20.00 20.37 5.39
N VAL A 325 -19.63 21.08 6.46
CA VAL A 325 -19.33 20.50 7.77
C VAL A 325 -20.53 19.84 8.44
N ASP A 326 -21.76 20.22 8.05
CA ASP A 326 -23.02 19.65 8.53
C ASP A 326 -23.74 18.83 7.43
N SER A 327 -23.00 18.48 6.37
CA SER A 327 -23.55 17.69 5.26
C SER A 327 -24.04 16.32 5.74
N PRO A 328 -25.18 15.82 5.23
CA PRO A 328 -25.61 14.44 5.51
C PRO A 328 -24.61 13.42 4.95
N TYR A 329 -23.77 13.81 3.98
CA TYR A 329 -22.80 12.93 3.36
C TYR A 329 -21.47 12.94 4.12
N ALA A 330 -21.09 11.77 4.65
CA ALA A 330 -19.85 11.60 5.40
C ALA A 330 -18.60 12.02 4.61
N CYS A 331 -18.53 11.73 3.31
CA CYS A 331 -17.39 12.14 2.48
C CYS A 331 -17.25 13.66 2.33
N PHE A 332 -18.36 14.41 2.39
CA PHE A 332 -18.33 15.87 2.35
C PHE A 332 -17.76 16.42 3.66
N ARG A 333 -18.25 15.92 4.81
CA ARG A 333 -17.68 16.29 6.12
C ARG A 333 -16.21 15.89 6.22
N ALA A 334 -15.82 14.72 5.70
CA ALA A 334 -14.44 14.26 5.68
C ALA A 334 -13.55 15.10 4.75
N SER A 335 -14.08 15.58 3.62
CA SER A 335 -13.36 16.50 2.72
C SER A 335 -13.22 17.88 3.35
N ALA A 336 -14.24 18.37 4.05
CA ALA A 336 -14.20 19.62 4.79
C ALA A 336 -13.17 19.56 5.93
N ALA A 337 -13.11 18.43 6.63
CA ALA A 337 -12.15 18.15 7.70
C ALA A 337 -10.67 18.12 7.24
N MET A 338 -10.40 18.07 5.93
CA MET A 338 -9.04 18.18 5.38
C MET A 338 -8.57 19.64 5.21
N SER A 339 -9.41 20.62 5.54
CA SER A 339 -9.01 22.02 5.53
C SER A 339 -8.27 22.37 6.82
N ASP A 340 -7.11 23.00 6.68
CA ASP A 340 -6.27 23.40 7.81
C ASP A 340 -6.79 24.70 8.51
N ASP A 341 -7.74 25.42 7.87
CA ASP A 341 -8.20 26.75 8.29
C ASP A 341 -9.57 26.75 9.01
N LEU A 342 -9.98 25.62 9.59
CA LEU A 342 -11.28 25.51 10.25
C LEU A 342 -11.35 26.23 11.62
N PRO A 343 -12.46 26.94 11.92
CA PRO A 343 -12.70 27.52 13.24
C PRO A 343 -12.68 26.48 14.36
N ALA A 344 -12.17 26.84 15.54
CA ALA A 344 -12.02 25.91 16.67
C ALA A 344 -13.31 25.16 17.08
N PRO A 345 -14.51 25.79 17.11
CA PRO A 345 -15.76 25.07 17.41
C PRO A 345 -16.10 24.00 16.36
N VAL A 346 -15.77 24.26 15.09
CA VAL A 346 -16.01 23.32 13.98
C VAL A 346 -15.04 22.15 14.07
N VAL A 347 -13.75 22.41 14.32
CA VAL A 347 -12.75 21.35 14.55
C VAL A 347 -13.18 20.46 15.71
N ALA A 348 -13.56 21.04 16.85
CA ALA A 348 -14.02 20.29 18.01
C ALA A 348 -15.20 19.37 17.65
N ARG A 349 -16.18 19.87 16.88
CA ARG A 349 -17.31 19.07 16.42
C ARG A 349 -16.89 17.93 15.49
N LEU A 350 -16.05 18.18 14.48
CA LEU A 350 -15.61 17.15 13.53
C LEU A 350 -14.71 16.08 14.17
N LEU A 351 -13.95 16.42 15.21
CA LEU A 351 -13.24 15.44 16.04
C LEU A 351 -14.20 14.52 16.82
N HIS A 352 -15.46 14.92 16.99
CA HIS A 352 -16.53 14.16 17.64
C HIS A 352 -17.57 13.61 16.66
N ASP A 353 -17.32 13.69 15.36
CA ASP A 353 -18.23 13.16 14.33
C ASP A 353 -18.48 11.66 14.53
N ASP A 354 -19.68 11.16 14.19
CA ASP A 354 -20.01 9.74 14.29
C ASP A 354 -19.20 8.87 13.32
N GLU A 355 -18.82 9.42 12.16
CA GLU A 355 -18.07 8.70 11.15
C GLU A 355 -16.57 8.70 11.46
N SER A 356 -15.97 7.50 11.48
CA SER A 356 -14.53 7.34 11.77
C SER A 356 -13.62 8.02 10.76
N SER A 357 -14.03 8.08 9.48
CA SER A 357 -13.26 8.73 8.42
C SER A 357 -13.18 10.24 8.59
N VAL A 358 -14.25 10.88 9.10
CA VAL A 358 -14.29 12.32 9.39
C VAL A 358 -13.39 12.64 10.59
N ARG A 359 -13.54 11.90 11.70
CA ARG A 359 -12.68 12.08 12.89
C ARG A 359 -11.20 11.94 12.55
N THR A 360 -10.87 10.92 11.75
CA THR A 360 -9.49 10.63 11.35
C THR A 360 -8.92 11.71 10.44
N ALA A 361 -9.68 12.14 9.43
CA ALA A 361 -9.28 13.25 8.56
C ALA A 361 -9.05 14.53 9.39
N MET A 362 -9.99 14.88 10.27
CA MET A 362 -9.87 16.08 11.10
C MET A 362 -8.64 16.03 12.01
N ALA A 363 -8.37 14.89 12.65
CA ALA A 363 -7.21 14.75 13.52
C ALA A 363 -5.89 14.93 12.75
N LEU A 364 -5.80 14.38 11.54
CA LEU A 364 -4.59 14.49 10.70
C LEU A 364 -4.28 15.92 10.26
N HIS A 365 -5.31 16.77 10.14
CA HIS A 365 -5.21 18.16 9.67
C HIS A 365 -5.25 19.21 10.79
N ALA A 366 -5.68 18.86 12.01
CA ALA A 366 -5.61 19.73 13.19
C ALA A 366 -4.79 19.10 14.32
N ARG A 367 -3.59 18.60 13.99
CA ARG A 367 -2.73 17.82 14.91
C ARG A 367 -2.42 18.55 16.20
N ASP A 368 -2.23 19.87 16.12
CA ASP A 368 -1.95 20.78 17.25
C ASP A 368 -3.14 20.92 18.22
N ARG A 369 -4.35 20.56 17.80
CA ARG A 369 -5.60 20.70 18.57
C ARG A 369 -6.12 19.37 19.13
N VAL A 370 -5.40 18.26 18.94
CA VAL A 370 -5.79 16.95 19.44
C VAL A 370 -5.22 16.75 20.85
N ASP A 371 -6.08 16.79 21.86
CA ASP A 371 -5.71 16.39 23.22
C ASP A 371 -5.67 14.86 23.39
N SER A 372 -5.08 14.40 24.50
CA SER A 372 -4.89 12.97 24.77
C SER A 372 -6.20 12.19 24.90
N ALA A 373 -7.25 12.82 25.45
CA ALA A 373 -8.58 12.23 25.57
C ALA A 373 -9.22 12.02 24.18
N THR A 374 -9.06 12.99 23.29
CA THR A 374 -9.53 12.93 21.90
C THR A 374 -8.75 11.89 21.12
N ALA A 375 -7.42 11.87 21.22
CA ALA A 375 -6.59 10.85 20.58
C ALA A 375 -7.02 9.44 20.99
N GLU A 376 -7.18 9.18 22.30
CA GLU A 376 -7.63 7.87 22.79
C GLU A 376 -9.02 7.50 22.27
N ARG A 377 -9.97 8.45 22.28
CA ARG A 377 -11.33 8.22 21.78
C ARG A 377 -11.33 7.89 20.29
N ILE A 378 -10.50 8.57 19.50
CA ILE A 378 -10.33 8.29 18.07
C ILE A 378 -9.77 6.88 17.87
N ASP A 379 -8.72 6.48 18.60
CA ASP A 379 -8.17 5.12 18.55
C ASP A 379 -9.21 4.04 18.92
N ARG A 380 -10.02 4.28 19.96
CA ARG A 380 -11.09 3.35 20.38
C ARG A 380 -12.11 3.16 19.28
N GLY A 381 -12.51 4.24 18.61
CA GLY A 381 -13.47 4.24 17.51
C GLY A 381 -12.87 3.85 16.15
N TYR A 382 -11.55 3.84 16.01
CA TYR A 382 -10.87 3.47 14.77
C TYR A 382 -11.01 1.96 14.54
N ARG A 383 -11.36 1.58 13.32
CA ARG A 383 -11.43 0.18 12.86
C ARG A 383 -10.65 0.11 11.55
N PRO A 384 -9.34 -0.22 11.59
CA PRO A 384 -8.55 -0.31 10.37
C PRO A 384 -9.13 -1.37 9.44
N ALA A 385 -9.05 -1.14 8.14
CA ALA A 385 -9.23 -2.22 7.17
C ALA A 385 -8.13 -3.28 7.41
N LYS A 386 -8.39 -4.55 7.08
CA LYS A 386 -7.45 -5.67 7.35
C LYS A 386 -6.02 -5.45 6.83
N LYS A 387 -5.80 -4.52 5.89
CA LYS A 387 -4.51 -4.23 5.24
C LYS A 387 -3.80 -2.96 5.71
N THR A 388 -4.38 -2.17 6.63
CA THR A 388 -3.74 -0.92 7.10
C THR A 388 -2.98 -1.16 8.40
N SER A 389 -1.66 -0.93 8.39
CA SER A 389 -0.81 -0.95 9.59
C SER A 389 -0.87 0.35 10.40
N TRP A 390 -1.25 1.45 9.76
CA TRP A 390 -1.38 2.77 10.36
C TRP A 390 -2.54 2.81 11.37
N ARG A 391 -2.34 3.51 12.50
CA ARG A 391 -3.38 3.84 13.47
C ARG A 391 -3.21 5.29 13.97
N PRO A 392 -4.27 5.92 14.49
CA PRO A 392 -4.19 7.31 14.98
C PRO A 392 -3.08 7.53 16.02
N ALA A 393 -2.84 6.58 16.93
CA ALA A 393 -1.73 6.66 17.90
C ALA A 393 -0.31 6.74 17.29
N ASP A 394 -0.13 6.51 15.99
CA ASP A 394 1.16 6.75 15.30
C ASP A 394 1.43 8.24 15.07
N ASP A 395 0.37 9.04 14.89
CA ASP A 395 0.45 10.50 14.69
C ASP A 395 0.14 11.28 15.98
N PHE A 396 -0.62 10.69 16.92
CA PHE A 396 -1.04 11.32 18.19
C PHE A 396 -0.54 10.49 19.38
N PRO A 397 0.72 10.67 19.82
CA PRO A 397 1.26 9.90 20.93
C PRO A 397 0.52 10.21 22.23
N LEU A 398 0.07 9.16 22.93
CA LEU A 398 -0.61 9.30 24.21
C LEU A 398 0.39 9.55 25.35
N PRO A 399 0.04 10.37 26.36
CA PRO A 399 0.84 10.55 27.56
C PRO A 399 1.13 9.24 28.30
N VAL A 400 2.28 9.20 28.99
CA VAL A 400 2.77 7.99 29.69
C VAL A 400 1.77 7.45 30.73
N ASP A 401 1.09 8.33 31.48
CA ASP A 401 0.07 7.94 32.44
C ASP A 401 -1.14 7.26 31.76
N VAL A 402 -1.54 7.76 30.59
CA VAL A 402 -2.58 7.15 29.75
C VAL A 402 -2.13 5.79 29.25
N LEU A 403 -0.93 5.68 28.67
CA LEU A 403 -0.38 4.41 28.17
C LEU A 403 -0.32 3.34 29.27
N ARG A 404 0.11 3.71 30.49
CA ARG A 404 0.16 2.81 31.65
C ARG A 404 -1.22 2.37 32.10
N ARG A 405 -2.22 3.26 32.09
CA ARG A 405 -3.62 2.91 32.36
C ARG A 405 -4.14 1.91 31.32
N LEU A 406 -3.86 2.14 30.04
CA LEU A 406 -4.32 1.28 28.95
C LEU A 406 -3.74 -0.14 28.99
N ALA A 407 -2.64 -0.38 29.71
CA ALA A 407 -2.09 -1.72 29.91
C ALA A 407 -3.06 -2.70 30.60
N ALA A 408 -4.15 -2.23 31.18
CA ALA A 408 -5.21 -3.04 31.80
C ALA A 408 -6.57 -2.88 31.09
N ASP A 409 -6.61 -2.28 29.90
CA ASP A 409 -7.85 -2.05 29.16
C ASP A 409 -8.49 -3.37 28.70
N PRO A 410 -9.83 -3.50 28.73
CA PRO A 410 -10.49 -4.70 28.20
C PRO A 410 -10.24 -4.92 26.71
N ASP A 411 -10.07 -3.85 25.92
CA ASP A 411 -9.79 -3.97 24.48
C ASP A 411 -8.29 -4.23 24.24
N PRO A 412 -7.92 -5.39 23.65
CA PRO A 412 -6.51 -5.69 23.35
C PRO A 412 -5.85 -4.66 22.42
N ARG A 413 -6.61 -3.99 21.54
CA ARG A 413 -6.06 -2.94 20.63
C ARG A 413 -5.59 -1.72 21.39
N MET A 414 -6.19 -1.46 22.56
CA MET A 414 -5.79 -0.40 23.47
C MET A 414 -4.64 -0.84 24.36
N ARG A 415 -4.63 -2.09 24.84
CA ARG A 415 -3.49 -2.68 25.57
C ARG A 415 -2.20 -2.68 24.76
N GLU A 416 -2.28 -2.91 23.45
CA GLU A 416 -1.14 -2.86 22.52
C GLU A 416 -0.48 -1.46 22.44
N LEU A 417 -1.13 -0.41 22.95
CA LEU A 417 -0.52 0.92 23.02
C LEU A 417 0.51 1.03 24.15
N ALA A 418 0.33 0.32 25.26
CA ALA A 418 1.16 0.46 26.45
C ALA A 418 2.68 0.32 26.20
N PRO A 419 3.17 -0.60 25.33
CA PRO A 419 4.59 -0.72 24.99
C PRO A 419 5.22 0.48 24.26
N ARG A 420 4.42 1.51 23.91
CA ARG A 420 4.94 2.80 23.43
C ARG A 420 5.51 3.68 24.55
N ASP A 421 5.26 3.35 25.83
CA ASP A 421 5.94 3.99 26.96
C ASP A 421 7.43 3.61 26.94
N PRO A 422 8.36 4.57 26.73
CA PRO A 422 9.80 4.27 26.67
C PRO A 422 10.36 3.75 28.01
N ASP A 423 9.66 4.02 29.11
CA ASP A 423 10.00 3.60 30.46
C ASP A 423 8.95 2.64 31.04
N LEU A 424 8.33 1.81 30.18
CA LEU A 424 7.31 0.85 30.60
C LEU A 424 7.84 -0.02 31.76
N PRO A 425 7.22 0.04 32.97
CA PRO A 425 7.69 -0.70 34.13
C PRO A 425 7.78 -2.21 33.86
N GLU A 426 8.83 -2.85 34.36
CA GLU A 426 9.10 -4.26 34.09
C GLU A 426 7.96 -5.19 34.54
N ALA A 427 7.22 -4.83 35.59
CA ALA A 427 6.02 -5.54 36.02
C ALA A 427 4.92 -5.54 34.93
N LEU A 428 4.74 -4.42 34.23
CA LEU A 428 3.80 -4.31 33.11
C LEU A 428 4.31 -5.06 31.88
N VAL A 429 5.62 -5.01 31.59
CA VAL A 429 6.23 -5.80 30.52
C VAL A 429 5.96 -7.30 30.72
N ARG A 430 6.21 -7.83 31.93
CA ARG A 430 5.94 -9.23 32.26
C ARG A 430 4.46 -9.60 32.13
N ARG A 431 3.57 -8.71 32.57
CA ARG A 431 2.11 -8.91 32.47
C ARG A 431 1.65 -8.97 31.02
N LEU A 432 2.04 -7.99 30.20
CA LEU A 432 1.66 -7.90 28.79
C LEU A 432 2.34 -8.97 27.92
N ALA A 433 3.51 -9.47 28.32
CA ALA A 433 4.13 -10.64 27.68
C ALA A 433 3.36 -11.95 27.91
N ALA A 434 2.42 -11.98 28.87
CA ALA A 434 1.53 -13.09 29.14
C ALA A 434 0.07 -12.77 28.74
N ASP A 435 -0.14 -11.70 27.96
CA ASP A 435 -1.47 -11.28 27.52
C ASP A 435 -2.14 -12.36 26.64
N PRO A 436 -3.46 -12.61 26.76
CA PRO A 436 -4.14 -13.54 25.85
C PRO A 436 -4.07 -13.14 24.37
N ASP A 437 -4.01 -11.84 24.03
CA ASP A 437 -3.97 -11.40 22.63
C ASP A 437 -2.53 -11.37 22.09
N ALA A 438 -2.30 -12.05 20.96
CA ALA A 438 -0.99 -12.17 20.34
C ALA A 438 -0.41 -10.83 19.86
N ARG A 439 -1.25 -9.84 19.51
CA ARG A 439 -0.78 -8.51 19.10
C ARG A 439 -0.14 -7.77 20.26
N VAL A 440 -0.71 -7.89 21.46
CA VAL A 440 -0.15 -7.30 22.68
C VAL A 440 1.20 -7.93 23.02
N ARG A 441 1.29 -9.27 22.98
CA ARG A 441 2.56 -9.98 23.20
C ARG A 441 3.61 -9.63 22.14
N GLY A 442 3.20 -9.52 20.87
CA GLY A 442 4.07 -9.11 19.77
C GLY A 442 4.55 -7.65 19.85
N ALA A 443 3.77 -6.75 20.45
CA ALA A 443 4.22 -5.39 20.78
C ALA A 443 5.30 -5.40 21.87
N ILE A 444 5.18 -6.27 22.88
CA ILE A 444 6.24 -6.48 23.88
C ILE A 444 7.50 -7.08 23.26
N ALA A 445 7.37 -8.07 22.37
CA ALA A 445 8.51 -8.67 21.68
C ALA A 445 9.33 -7.65 20.87
N ARG A 446 8.72 -6.54 20.44
CA ARG A 446 9.36 -5.43 19.71
C ARG A 446 9.80 -4.27 20.59
N CYS A 447 9.43 -4.26 21.88
CA CYS A 447 9.76 -3.17 22.79
C CYS A 447 11.25 -3.21 23.16
N PRO A 448 12.06 -2.16 22.89
CA PRO A 448 13.52 -2.20 22.99
C PRO A 448 14.08 -2.64 24.36
N ARG A 449 13.32 -2.43 25.43
CA ARG A 449 13.72 -2.72 26.82
C ARG A 449 13.14 -4.02 27.37
N THR A 450 12.60 -4.88 26.51
CA THR A 450 12.09 -6.18 26.96
C THR A 450 13.23 -7.04 27.53
N PRO A 451 13.15 -7.48 28.79
CA PRO A 451 14.22 -8.26 29.42
C PRO A 451 14.47 -9.58 28.70
N ALA A 452 15.73 -10.04 28.68
CA ALA A 452 16.12 -11.28 28.00
C ALA A 452 15.31 -12.51 28.45
N GLY A 453 15.01 -12.64 29.75
CA GLY A 453 14.18 -13.74 30.25
C GLY A 453 12.72 -13.69 29.78
N VAL A 454 12.20 -12.50 29.46
CA VAL A 454 10.86 -12.37 28.83
C VAL A 454 10.94 -12.77 27.36
N LEU A 455 11.98 -12.32 26.64
CA LEU A 455 12.22 -12.74 25.24
C LEU A 455 12.35 -14.25 25.14
N ALA A 456 13.12 -14.89 26.03
CA ALA A 456 13.32 -16.33 26.05
C ALA A 456 12.00 -17.12 26.14
N ARG A 457 11.03 -16.63 26.93
CA ARG A 457 9.68 -17.21 26.97
C ARG A 457 8.91 -16.98 25.68
N LEU A 458 9.01 -15.79 25.09
CA LEU A 458 8.31 -15.43 23.86
C LEU A 458 8.83 -16.19 22.62
N LEU A 459 10.06 -16.75 22.67
CA LEU A 459 10.55 -17.65 21.61
C LEU A 459 9.68 -18.91 21.46
N ALA A 460 9.01 -19.34 22.53
CA ALA A 460 8.09 -20.47 22.54
C ALA A 460 6.61 -20.05 22.46
N ASP A 461 6.33 -18.82 21.99
CA ASP A 461 4.96 -18.32 21.89
C ASP A 461 4.13 -19.15 20.87
N PRO A 462 2.84 -19.43 21.14
CA PRO A 462 1.96 -20.10 20.19
C PRO A 462 1.76 -19.33 18.87
N SER A 463 1.99 -18.01 18.85
CA SER A 463 1.93 -17.20 17.65
C SER A 463 3.30 -17.11 16.97
N GLU A 464 3.38 -17.54 15.71
CA GLU A 464 4.61 -17.48 14.92
C GLU A 464 5.17 -16.05 14.78
N ALA A 465 4.29 -15.05 14.70
CA ALA A 465 4.67 -13.65 14.58
C ALA A 465 5.34 -13.12 15.85
N VAL A 466 4.87 -13.58 17.02
CA VAL A 466 5.45 -13.21 18.32
C VAL A 466 6.81 -13.88 18.51
N ALA A 467 6.90 -15.18 18.21
CA ALA A 467 8.14 -15.94 18.32
C ALA A 467 9.24 -15.38 17.41
N SER A 468 8.90 -15.08 16.15
CA SER A 468 9.82 -14.44 15.19
C SER A 468 10.27 -13.05 15.66
N ALA A 469 9.35 -12.22 16.17
CA ALA A 469 9.68 -10.90 16.70
C ALA A 469 10.63 -10.98 17.91
N ALA A 470 10.44 -11.94 18.81
CA ALA A 470 11.30 -12.15 19.97
C ALA A 470 12.72 -12.56 19.55
N ALA A 471 12.84 -13.43 18.54
CA ALA A 471 14.13 -13.85 18.00
C ALA A 471 14.89 -12.73 17.29
N ARG A 472 14.16 -11.81 16.64
CA ARG A 472 14.72 -10.62 15.97
C ARG A 472 15.17 -9.51 16.92
N HIS A 473 14.78 -9.59 18.19
CA HIS A 473 14.99 -8.51 19.14
C HIS A 473 16.49 -8.29 19.50
N PRO A 474 17.03 -7.07 19.44
CA PRO A 474 18.45 -6.79 19.68
C PRO A 474 18.93 -7.14 21.11
N GLY A 475 18.02 -7.16 22.07
CA GLY A 475 18.29 -7.54 23.47
C GLY A 475 18.35 -9.06 23.74
N LEU A 476 18.24 -9.91 22.71
CA LEU A 476 18.41 -11.36 22.88
C LEU A 476 19.88 -11.66 23.24
N SER A 477 20.13 -12.43 24.29
CA SER A 477 21.51 -12.73 24.73
C SER A 477 22.21 -13.69 23.75
N GLN A 478 23.53 -13.59 23.63
CA GLN A 478 24.31 -14.51 22.79
C GLN A 478 24.17 -15.97 23.22
N GLU A 479 23.96 -16.22 24.52
CA GLU A 479 23.71 -17.57 25.03
C GLU A 479 22.38 -18.15 24.49
N HIS A 480 21.30 -17.35 24.49
CA HIS A 480 20.05 -17.77 23.86
C HIS A 480 20.22 -17.98 22.34
N MET A 481 20.94 -17.10 21.66
CA MET A 481 21.23 -17.29 20.21
C MET A 481 21.98 -18.60 19.96
N ARG A 482 22.98 -18.93 20.80
CA ARG A 482 23.74 -20.19 20.71
C ARG A 482 22.87 -21.42 20.94
N GLN A 483 21.96 -21.35 21.92
CA GLN A 483 20.99 -22.43 22.19
C GLN A 483 20.03 -22.63 21.00
N LEU A 484 19.50 -21.55 20.41
CA LEU A 484 18.64 -21.63 19.22
C LEU A 484 19.34 -22.30 18.03
N LEU A 485 20.62 -21.97 17.80
CA LEU A 485 21.40 -22.59 16.73
C LEU A 485 21.65 -24.08 16.99
N ALA A 486 21.91 -24.48 18.23
CA ALA A 486 22.08 -25.88 18.59
C ALA A 486 20.77 -26.69 18.42
N LEU A 487 19.61 -26.07 18.65
CA LEU A 487 18.30 -26.69 18.38
C LEU A 487 17.99 -26.82 16.88
N ALA A 488 18.71 -26.08 16.03
CA ALA A 488 18.60 -26.16 14.58
C ALA A 488 19.54 -27.19 13.95
N GLU A 489 20.42 -27.80 14.75
CA GLU A 489 21.29 -28.88 14.28
C GLU A 489 20.46 -30.17 14.12
N PRO A 490 20.57 -30.86 12.96
CA PRO A 490 19.80 -32.07 12.67
C PRO A 490 20.14 -33.26 13.56
#